data_AF-P53763-F1
#
_entry.id   AF-P53763-F1
#
_cell.length_a   1.000
_cell.length_b   1.000
_cell.length_c   1.000
_cell.angle_alpha   90.00
_cell.angle_beta   90.00
_cell.angle_gamma   90.00
#
_symmetry.space_group_name_H-M   'P 1'
#
loop_
_entity.id
_entity.type
_entity.pdbx_description
1 polymer ?
#
loop_
_entity_poly.entity_id
_entity_poly.type
_entity_poly.pdbx_seq_one_letter_code
_entity_poly.pdbx_strand_id
1 'polypeptide(L)'
;MAQEVVEGFKFEQRHGKERVRVARVWRTPQGRHFVVEWRVGITLFSDCVNSYLRDDNSDIVATDTMKNTVYAKAKECSDILSVEDFAILLAKHFVSFYKKVTGAIVNIVEKPWERVIVDGQPHQHGFTLGSEKHTTEAIVQKSGSLQLTSGIEGLSVLKTTQSGFENFIRNKYTALPDTRERILATEVTALWRYSYESLYNLPQKPLYFTDKYLEVKKVLADTFFGPPNRGVYSPSVQNTLYLMAKATLNRFPDIAYVHLKMPNLHFLPVNISSKDGPIVKFEDDVYLPTDEPHGSIEASLSRVWSKL
;
A
#
# COMPACT_ATOMS: atom_id res chain seq x y z
N MET A 1 19.67 -11.35 -8.03
CA MET A 1 19.55 -10.65 -9.32
C MET A 1 20.74 -11.05 -10.16
N ALA A 2 20.54 -11.37 -11.45
CA ALA A 2 21.66 -11.72 -12.34
C ALA A 2 22.45 -10.45 -12.62
N GLN A 3 23.61 -10.31 -11.97
CA GLN A 3 24.61 -9.30 -12.30
C GLN A 3 25.57 -9.97 -13.30
N GLU A 4 25.69 -9.37 -14.47
CA GLU A 4 26.65 -9.82 -15.47
C GLU A 4 27.74 -8.76 -15.61
N VAL A 5 28.97 -9.20 -15.87
CA VAL A 5 30.06 -8.29 -16.23
C VAL A 5 30.12 -8.24 -17.74
N VAL A 6 29.76 -7.10 -18.31
CA VAL A 6 29.72 -6.86 -19.75
C VAL A 6 30.73 -5.76 -20.05
N GLU A 7 31.76 -6.07 -20.85
CA GLU A 7 32.78 -5.10 -21.28
C GLU A 7 33.44 -4.32 -20.13
N GLY A 8 33.61 -4.98 -18.98
CA GLY A 8 34.19 -4.35 -17.77
C GLY A 8 33.19 -3.58 -16.91
N PHE A 9 31.92 -3.49 -17.31
CA PHE A 9 30.86 -2.87 -16.54
C PHE A 9 29.99 -3.90 -15.84
N LYS A 10 29.51 -3.53 -14.65
CA LYS A 10 28.48 -4.29 -13.94
C LYS A 10 27.12 -3.96 -14.57
N PHE A 11 26.53 -4.93 -15.24
CA PHE A 11 25.25 -4.80 -15.91
C PHE A 11 24.14 -5.49 -15.11
N GLU A 12 23.05 -4.76 -14.86
CA GLU A 12 21.83 -5.25 -14.22
C GLU A 12 20.64 -4.90 -15.12
N GLN A 13 19.78 -5.88 -15.38
CA GLN A 13 18.66 -5.72 -16.32
C GLN A 13 17.38 -6.35 -15.78
N ARG A 14 16.26 -5.77 -16.22
CA ARG A 14 14.91 -6.26 -15.98
C ARG A 14 13.98 -5.70 -17.03
N HIS A 15 12.99 -6.48 -17.46
CA HIS A 15 11.97 -6.05 -18.42
C HIS A 15 10.58 -6.48 -17.98
N GLY A 16 9.54 -5.81 -18.49
CA GLY A 16 8.22 -5.98 -17.90
C GLY A 16 7.06 -5.34 -18.67
N LYS A 17 5.86 -5.49 -18.10
CA LYS A 17 4.64 -4.80 -18.53
C LYS A 17 3.99 -4.15 -17.32
N GLU A 18 3.70 -2.86 -17.46
CA GLU A 18 3.07 -2.05 -16.41
C GLU A 18 1.64 -1.66 -16.77
N ARG A 19 0.85 -1.35 -15.73
CA ARG A 19 -0.52 -0.82 -15.83
C ARG A 19 -1.49 -1.72 -16.61
N VAL A 20 -1.34 -3.04 -16.51
CA VAL A 20 -2.31 -3.99 -17.08
C VAL A 20 -3.58 -3.97 -16.24
N ARG A 21 -4.67 -3.43 -16.79
CA ARG A 21 -5.98 -3.46 -16.12
C ARG A 21 -6.68 -4.78 -16.40
N VAL A 22 -7.16 -5.44 -15.34
CA VAL A 22 -7.96 -6.66 -15.41
C VAL A 22 -9.08 -6.60 -14.37
N ALA A 23 -10.28 -7.05 -14.74
CA ALA A 23 -11.37 -7.25 -13.80
C ALA A 23 -11.83 -8.71 -13.87
N ARG A 24 -12.14 -9.28 -12.71
CA ARG A 24 -12.63 -10.66 -12.61
C ARG A 24 -13.90 -10.67 -11.79
N VAL A 25 -14.91 -11.36 -12.34
CA VAL A 25 -16.18 -11.63 -11.65
C VAL A 25 -16.31 -13.13 -11.43
N TRP A 26 -16.60 -13.51 -10.18
CA TRP A 26 -17.04 -14.85 -9.79
C TRP A 26 -18.53 -14.79 -9.45
N ARG A 27 -19.31 -15.73 -9.98
CA ARG A 27 -20.76 -15.84 -9.72
C ARG A 27 -21.01 -17.15 -9.01
N THR A 28 -21.51 -17.09 -7.77
CA THR A 28 -21.82 -18.30 -7.01
C THR A 28 -23.16 -18.89 -7.48
N PRO A 29 -23.39 -20.20 -7.28
CA PRO A 29 -24.68 -20.82 -7.56
C PRO A 29 -25.86 -20.17 -6.81
N GLN A 30 -25.61 -19.56 -5.65
CA GLN A 30 -26.61 -18.85 -4.84
C GLN A 30 -26.92 -17.44 -5.36
N GLY A 31 -26.37 -17.02 -6.52
CA GLY A 31 -26.61 -15.71 -7.13
C GLY A 31 -25.75 -14.58 -6.58
N ARG A 32 -24.85 -14.85 -5.63
CA ARG A 32 -23.92 -13.84 -5.11
C ARG A 32 -22.77 -13.64 -6.08
N HIS A 33 -22.51 -12.39 -6.46
CA HIS A 33 -21.38 -12.04 -7.31
C HIS A 33 -20.25 -11.45 -6.47
N PHE A 34 -19.01 -11.79 -6.83
CA PHE A 34 -17.78 -11.19 -6.31
C PHE A 34 -17.04 -10.56 -7.47
N VAL A 35 -16.49 -9.36 -7.27
CA VAL A 35 -15.76 -8.63 -8.30
C VAL A 35 -14.46 -8.09 -7.71
N VAL A 36 -13.41 -8.12 -8.53
CA VAL A 36 -12.17 -7.40 -8.30
C VAL A 36 -11.80 -6.64 -9.58
N GLU A 37 -11.15 -5.50 -9.41
CA GLU A 37 -10.52 -4.75 -10.51
C GLU A 37 -9.10 -4.42 -10.09
N TRP A 38 -8.13 -4.92 -10.85
CA TRP A 38 -6.71 -4.85 -10.55
C TRP A 38 -5.95 -4.08 -11.62
N ARG A 39 -4.96 -3.30 -11.17
CA ARG A 39 -3.87 -2.78 -11.99
C ARG A 39 -2.61 -3.59 -11.68
N VAL A 40 -2.17 -4.40 -12.64
CA VAL A 40 -1.03 -5.31 -12.50
C VAL A 40 0.20 -4.75 -13.21
N GLY A 41 1.34 -4.79 -12.52
CA GLY A 41 2.69 -4.59 -13.03
C GLY A 41 3.50 -5.87 -12.89
N ILE A 42 4.25 -6.22 -13.93
CA ILE A 42 5.10 -7.42 -13.97
C ILE A 42 6.48 -6.98 -14.41
N THR A 43 7.50 -7.36 -13.64
CA THR A 43 8.91 -7.19 -13.98
C THR A 43 9.62 -8.52 -13.82
N LEU A 44 10.36 -8.96 -14.85
CA LEU A 44 11.11 -10.21 -14.85
C LEU A 44 12.61 -9.95 -14.78
N PHE A 45 13.29 -10.80 -14.00
CA PHE A 45 14.74 -10.99 -14.08
C PHE A 45 14.99 -12.24 -14.92
N SER A 46 15.77 -12.11 -15.99
CA SER A 46 16.01 -13.21 -16.93
C SER A 46 17.47 -13.25 -17.39
N ASP A 47 17.96 -14.43 -17.77
CA ASP A 47 19.18 -14.57 -18.56
C ASP A 47 18.84 -14.32 -20.03
N CYS A 48 18.85 -13.04 -20.42
CA CYS A 48 18.50 -12.57 -21.78
C CYS A 48 19.44 -11.46 -22.27
N VAL A 49 20.71 -11.45 -21.81
CA VAL A 49 21.69 -10.39 -22.12
C VAL A 49 21.90 -10.19 -23.63
N ASN A 50 21.74 -11.24 -24.44
CA ASN A 50 21.89 -11.17 -25.89
C ASN A 50 20.88 -10.20 -26.53
N SER A 51 19.73 -9.96 -25.91
CA SER A 51 18.77 -8.95 -26.38
C SER A 51 19.28 -7.51 -26.26
N TYR A 52 20.24 -7.27 -25.37
CA TYR A 52 20.86 -5.96 -25.15
C TYR A 52 22.14 -5.78 -25.96
N LEU A 53 22.85 -6.87 -26.24
CA LEU A 53 24.22 -6.81 -26.80
C LEU A 53 24.36 -7.34 -28.22
N ARG A 54 23.39 -8.13 -28.71
CA ARG A 54 23.55 -8.93 -29.93
C ARG A 54 22.31 -8.99 -30.81
N ASP A 55 21.37 -8.07 -30.62
CA ASP A 55 20.10 -8.02 -31.37
C ASP A 55 19.30 -9.34 -31.35
N ASP A 56 19.49 -10.17 -30.31
CA ASP A 56 18.90 -11.50 -30.21
C ASP A 56 17.83 -11.55 -29.11
N ASN A 57 16.57 -11.63 -29.55
CA ASN A 57 15.40 -11.64 -28.69
C ASN A 57 14.90 -13.06 -28.34
N SER A 58 15.65 -14.13 -28.65
CA SER A 58 15.16 -15.52 -28.49
C SER A 58 14.76 -15.88 -27.05
N ASP A 59 15.40 -15.25 -26.07
CA ASP A 59 15.18 -15.48 -24.63
C ASP A 59 14.20 -14.46 -24.00
N ILE A 60 13.67 -13.52 -24.80
CA ILE A 60 12.77 -12.49 -24.31
C ILE A 60 11.35 -13.00 -24.27
N VAL A 61 10.78 -13.01 -23.06
CA VAL A 61 9.31 -13.05 -22.91
C VAL A 61 8.77 -11.71 -23.38
N ALA A 62 8.07 -11.70 -24.52
CA ALA A 62 7.48 -10.48 -25.05
C ALA A 62 6.53 -9.86 -24.03
N THR A 63 6.58 -8.53 -23.89
CA THR A 63 5.75 -7.84 -22.88
C THR A 63 4.25 -7.98 -23.19
N ASP A 64 3.86 -8.13 -24.46
CA ASP A 64 2.47 -8.45 -24.83
C ASP A 64 2.04 -9.84 -24.33
N THR A 65 2.93 -10.84 -24.41
CA THR A 65 2.71 -12.16 -23.82
C THR A 65 2.47 -12.05 -22.32
N MET A 66 3.23 -11.24 -21.59
CA MET A 66 3.01 -11.01 -20.15
C MET A 66 1.60 -10.46 -19.86
N LYS A 67 1.13 -9.49 -20.65
CA LYS A 67 -0.23 -8.96 -20.55
C LYS A 67 -1.27 -10.06 -20.79
N ASN A 68 -1.09 -10.86 -21.84
CA ASN A 68 -2.00 -11.97 -22.16
C ASN A 68 -2.01 -13.03 -21.03
N THR A 69 -0.85 -13.30 -20.41
CA THR A 69 -0.74 -14.18 -19.24
C THR A 69 -1.56 -13.67 -18.06
N VAL A 70 -1.61 -12.36 -17.79
CA VAL A 70 -2.48 -11.80 -16.73
C VAL A 70 -3.93 -12.17 -16.98
N TYR A 71 -4.42 -11.98 -18.20
CA TYR A 71 -5.80 -12.30 -18.57
C TYR A 71 -6.10 -13.80 -18.50
N ALA A 72 -5.19 -14.63 -19.00
CA ALA A 72 -5.32 -16.08 -18.95
C ALA A 72 -5.36 -16.57 -17.50
N LYS A 73 -4.42 -16.13 -16.65
CA LYS A 73 -4.39 -16.53 -15.24
C LYS A 73 -5.61 -16.06 -14.46
N ALA A 74 -6.07 -14.82 -14.67
CA ALA A 74 -7.30 -14.35 -14.05
C ALA A 74 -8.54 -15.19 -14.44
N LYS A 75 -8.59 -15.68 -15.69
CA LYS A 75 -9.66 -16.56 -16.18
C LYS A 75 -9.57 -17.98 -15.60
N GLU A 76 -8.35 -18.52 -15.48
CA GLU A 76 -8.08 -19.86 -14.93
C GLU A 76 -8.41 -19.96 -13.44
N CYS A 77 -8.36 -18.86 -12.68
CA CYS A 77 -8.74 -18.83 -11.28
C CYS A 77 -10.25 -19.09 -11.09
N SER A 78 -10.59 -20.29 -10.61
CA SER A 78 -11.94 -20.67 -10.18
C SER A 78 -12.30 -20.10 -8.82
N ASP A 79 -11.34 -20.07 -7.91
CA ASP A 79 -11.51 -19.55 -6.55
C ASP A 79 -11.39 -18.03 -6.51
N ILE A 80 -12.04 -17.43 -5.52
CA ILE A 80 -11.89 -16.00 -5.21
C ILE A 80 -10.52 -15.83 -4.55
N LEU A 81 -9.71 -14.90 -5.05
CA LEU A 81 -8.35 -14.67 -4.60
C LEU A 81 -8.18 -13.28 -4.00
N SER A 82 -7.29 -13.18 -3.02
CA SER A 82 -6.73 -11.89 -2.61
C SER A 82 -5.76 -11.35 -3.67
N VAL A 83 -5.40 -10.06 -3.57
CA VAL A 83 -4.41 -9.46 -4.47
C VAL A 83 -3.04 -10.12 -4.32
N GLU A 84 -2.67 -10.49 -3.09
CA GLU A 84 -1.44 -11.20 -2.75
C GLU A 84 -1.39 -12.57 -3.42
N ASP A 85 -2.47 -13.35 -3.30
CA ASP A 85 -2.55 -14.69 -3.87
C ASP A 85 -2.40 -14.64 -5.39
N PHE A 86 -3.04 -13.66 -6.05
CA PHE A 86 -2.93 -13.50 -7.48
C PHE A 86 -1.53 -13.00 -7.92
N ALA A 87 -0.91 -12.09 -7.15
CA ALA A 87 0.46 -11.65 -7.39
C ALA A 87 1.46 -12.81 -7.29
N ILE A 88 1.33 -13.64 -6.24
CA ILE A 88 2.13 -14.84 -6.04
C ILE A 88 1.91 -15.84 -7.17
N LEU A 89 0.65 -16.09 -7.57
CA LEU A 89 0.31 -17.00 -8.66
C LEU A 89 0.97 -16.58 -9.98
N LEU A 90 0.90 -15.29 -10.33
CA LEU A 90 1.55 -14.75 -11.52
C LEU A 90 3.08 -14.87 -11.43
N ALA A 91 3.67 -14.42 -10.32
CA ALA A 91 5.12 -14.45 -10.14
C ALA A 91 5.65 -15.89 -10.22
N LYS A 92 4.99 -16.83 -9.54
CA LYS A 92 5.28 -18.27 -9.61
C LYS A 92 5.17 -18.79 -11.04
N HIS A 93 4.13 -18.43 -11.77
CA HIS A 93 3.97 -18.86 -13.17
C HIS A 93 5.18 -18.46 -14.02
N PHE A 94 5.61 -17.19 -13.98
CA PHE A 94 6.72 -16.73 -14.80
C PHE A 94 8.04 -17.42 -14.47
N VAL A 95 8.40 -17.56 -13.19
CA VAL A 95 9.67 -18.21 -12.80
C VAL A 95 9.69 -19.71 -13.07
N SER A 96 8.52 -20.37 -13.06
CA SER A 96 8.39 -21.81 -13.28
C SER A 96 8.32 -22.17 -14.76
N PHE A 97 7.60 -21.37 -15.55
CA PHE A 97 7.29 -21.70 -16.94
C PHE A 97 8.44 -21.37 -17.89
N TYR A 98 9.11 -20.23 -17.68
CA TYR A 98 10.18 -19.78 -18.56
C TYR A 98 11.54 -20.17 -18.00
N LYS A 99 12.30 -20.98 -18.76
CA LYS A 99 13.61 -21.50 -18.34
C LYS A 99 14.60 -20.37 -17.97
N LYS A 100 14.62 -19.29 -18.75
CA LYS A 100 15.54 -18.16 -18.57
C LYS A 100 15.13 -17.16 -17.49
N VAL A 101 13.88 -17.18 -17.03
CA VAL A 101 13.42 -16.30 -15.95
C VAL A 101 13.95 -16.83 -14.62
N THR A 102 14.69 -15.99 -13.90
CA THR A 102 15.31 -16.27 -12.60
C THR A 102 14.57 -15.63 -11.44
N GLY A 103 13.77 -14.60 -11.70
CA GLY A 103 12.89 -13.99 -10.71
C GLY A 103 11.79 -13.15 -11.35
N ALA A 104 10.73 -12.89 -10.59
CA ALA A 104 9.62 -12.06 -11.00
C ALA A 104 9.19 -11.15 -9.84
N ILE A 105 8.92 -9.89 -10.15
CA ILE A 105 8.24 -8.94 -9.28
C ILE A 105 6.86 -8.71 -9.87
N VAL A 106 5.82 -8.95 -9.08
CA VAL A 106 4.44 -8.64 -9.46
C VAL A 106 3.87 -7.65 -8.47
N ASN A 107 3.53 -6.47 -8.97
CA ASN A 107 2.91 -5.39 -8.23
C ASN A 107 1.44 -5.31 -8.61
N ILE A 108 0.53 -5.30 -7.63
CA ILE A 108 -0.91 -5.18 -7.88
C ILE A 108 -1.50 -4.08 -7.01
N VAL A 109 -2.29 -3.22 -7.63
CA VAL A 109 -3.14 -2.25 -6.95
C VAL A 109 -4.59 -2.62 -7.22
N GLU A 110 -5.34 -2.92 -6.16
CA GLU A 110 -6.76 -3.16 -6.23
C GLU A 110 -7.55 -1.88 -6.15
N LYS A 111 -8.53 -1.78 -7.04
CA LYS A 111 -9.53 -0.73 -6.98
C LYS A 111 -10.61 -1.14 -5.97
N PRO A 112 -10.94 -0.27 -5.00
CA PRO A 112 -11.76 -0.64 -3.84
C PRO A 112 -13.25 -0.68 -4.19
N TRP A 113 -13.70 -1.73 -4.86
CA TRP A 113 -15.12 -1.98 -5.05
C TRP A 113 -15.73 -2.54 -3.76
N GLU A 114 -16.56 -1.74 -3.10
CA GLU A 114 -17.24 -2.09 -1.86
C GLU A 114 -18.68 -2.51 -2.14
N ARG A 115 -19.15 -3.58 -1.51
CA ARG A 115 -20.53 -4.03 -1.68
C ARG A 115 -21.49 -3.07 -1.01
N VAL A 116 -22.50 -2.61 -1.75
CA VAL A 116 -23.51 -1.72 -1.18
C VAL A 116 -24.45 -2.46 -0.23
N ILE A 117 -24.94 -1.74 0.78
CA ILE A 117 -26.02 -2.17 1.65
C ILE A 117 -27.29 -1.44 1.20
N VAL A 118 -28.35 -2.18 0.86
CA VAL A 118 -29.67 -1.66 0.49
C VAL A 118 -30.69 -2.27 1.45
N ASP A 119 -31.50 -1.42 2.09
CA ASP A 119 -32.48 -1.82 3.11
C ASP A 119 -31.89 -2.70 4.23
N GLY A 120 -30.67 -2.33 4.67
CA GLY A 120 -29.94 -3.05 5.72
C GLY A 120 -29.34 -4.39 5.28
N GLN A 121 -29.46 -4.77 4.01
CA GLN A 121 -28.96 -6.04 3.46
C GLN A 121 -27.84 -5.84 2.44
N PRO A 122 -26.77 -6.65 2.48
CA PRO A 122 -25.74 -6.62 1.44
C PRO A 122 -26.31 -7.01 0.06
N HIS A 123 -26.12 -6.15 -0.94
CA HIS A 123 -26.60 -6.42 -2.29
C HIS A 123 -25.84 -7.58 -2.94
N GLN A 124 -26.54 -8.48 -3.63
CA GLN A 124 -25.93 -9.64 -4.30
C GLN A 124 -24.87 -9.29 -5.36
N HIS A 125 -24.97 -8.14 -6.02
CA HIS A 125 -24.14 -7.76 -7.16
C HIS A 125 -24.01 -6.23 -7.35
N GLY A 126 -24.33 -5.43 -6.34
CA GLY A 126 -24.17 -3.97 -6.36
C GLY A 126 -22.91 -3.54 -5.61
N PHE A 127 -22.17 -2.59 -6.17
CA PHE A 127 -20.91 -2.09 -5.60
C PHE A 127 -20.78 -0.57 -5.75
N THR A 128 -20.17 0.09 -4.77
CA THR A 128 -19.71 1.49 -4.80
C THR A 128 -18.19 1.54 -4.73
N LEU A 129 -17.61 2.64 -5.17
CA LEU A 129 -16.16 2.83 -5.14
C LEU A 129 -15.75 3.47 -3.80
N GLY A 130 -14.85 2.79 -3.07
CA GLY A 130 -14.18 3.34 -1.88
C GLY A 130 -13.00 4.24 -2.23
N SER A 131 -12.29 4.73 -1.20
CA SER A 131 -11.16 5.65 -1.34
C SER A 131 -9.81 4.95 -1.42
N GLU A 132 -9.56 4.07 -0.46
CA GLU A 132 -8.24 3.49 -0.20
C GLU A 132 -7.99 2.23 -1.03
N LYS A 133 -6.77 2.08 -1.54
CA LYS A 133 -6.38 0.98 -2.40
C LYS A 133 -5.62 -0.05 -1.58
N HIS A 134 -5.98 -1.32 -1.74
CA HIS A 134 -5.18 -2.44 -1.26
C HIS A 134 -4.09 -2.71 -2.30
N THR A 135 -2.82 -2.68 -1.87
CA THR A 135 -1.66 -2.89 -2.73
C THR A 135 -0.87 -4.12 -2.30
N THR A 136 -0.17 -4.76 -3.24
CA THR A 136 0.81 -5.80 -2.93
C THR A 136 1.97 -5.79 -3.90
N GLU A 137 3.15 -6.21 -3.41
CA GLU A 137 4.30 -6.61 -4.19
C GLU A 137 4.72 -8.03 -3.80
N ALA A 138 4.75 -8.94 -4.76
CA ALA A 138 5.32 -10.27 -4.62
C ALA A 138 6.61 -10.37 -5.44
N ILE A 139 7.74 -10.53 -4.75
CA ILE A 139 9.04 -10.84 -5.36
C ILE A 139 9.31 -12.34 -5.18
N VAL A 140 9.32 -13.07 -6.28
CA VAL A 140 9.56 -14.52 -6.29
C VAL A 140 10.82 -14.83 -7.07
N GLN A 141 11.75 -15.56 -6.47
CA GLN A 141 12.93 -16.11 -7.16
C GLN A 141 12.63 -17.53 -7.65
N LYS A 142 13.35 -17.98 -8.68
CA LYS A 142 13.24 -19.35 -9.21
C LYS A 142 13.57 -20.43 -8.16
N SER A 143 14.35 -20.09 -7.14
CA SER A 143 14.61 -20.94 -5.98
C SER A 143 13.39 -21.18 -5.08
N GLY A 144 12.27 -20.49 -5.31
CA GLY A 144 11.08 -20.52 -4.46
C GLY A 144 11.10 -19.50 -3.32
N SER A 145 12.18 -18.72 -3.18
CA SER A 145 12.23 -17.61 -2.22
C SER A 145 11.18 -16.56 -2.55
N LEU A 146 10.56 -16.03 -1.50
CA LEU A 146 9.48 -15.05 -1.56
C LEU A 146 9.83 -13.84 -0.68
N GLN A 147 9.54 -12.66 -1.21
CA GLN A 147 9.33 -11.44 -0.42
C GLN A 147 7.93 -10.95 -0.74
N LEU A 148 7.05 -10.90 0.26
CA LEU A 148 5.67 -10.45 0.10
C LEU A 148 5.44 -9.19 0.93
N THR A 149 5.09 -8.12 0.24
CA THR A 149 4.70 -6.85 0.85
C THR A 149 3.24 -6.58 0.51
N SER A 150 2.45 -6.21 1.49
CA SER A 150 1.09 -5.70 1.29
C SER A 150 1.00 -4.26 1.77
N GLY A 151 -0.04 -3.56 1.38
CA GLY A 151 -0.16 -2.16 1.71
C GLY A 151 -1.53 -1.57 1.52
N ILE A 152 -1.63 -0.33 2.00
CA ILE A 152 -2.77 0.55 1.87
C ILE A 152 -2.27 1.91 1.35
N GLU A 153 -2.94 2.44 0.34
CA GLU A 153 -2.71 3.79 -0.18
C GLU A 153 -4.03 4.56 -0.11
N GLY A 154 -3.99 5.86 0.20
CA GLY A 154 -5.20 6.69 0.17
C GLY A 154 -6.10 6.59 1.40
N LEU A 155 -5.62 6.04 2.53
CA LEU A 155 -6.40 6.01 3.78
C LEU A 155 -6.42 7.40 4.41
N SER A 156 -7.43 8.19 4.07
CA SER A 156 -7.64 9.53 4.63
C SER A 156 -8.24 9.46 6.04
N VAL A 157 -7.58 10.09 7.01
CA VAL A 157 -8.04 10.19 8.41
C VAL A 157 -7.86 11.60 8.94
N LEU A 158 -8.80 12.05 9.77
CA LEU A 158 -8.80 13.37 10.39
C LEU A 158 -9.35 13.28 11.82
N LYS A 159 -8.68 13.95 12.77
CA LYS A 159 -9.24 14.26 14.08
C LYS A 159 -9.17 15.75 14.35
N THR A 160 -10.22 16.29 14.97
CA THR A 160 -10.39 17.74 15.16
C THR A 160 -9.69 18.29 16.41
N THR A 161 -9.23 17.41 17.29
CA THR A 161 -8.53 17.73 18.54
C THR A 161 -7.56 16.59 18.89
N GLN A 162 -7.00 16.59 20.10
CA GLN A 162 -6.07 15.58 20.60
C GLN A 162 -4.81 15.47 19.71
N SER A 163 -4.37 16.61 19.17
CA SER A 163 -3.06 16.77 18.57
C SER A 163 -2.48 18.11 18.97
N GLY A 164 -1.18 18.14 19.22
CA GLY A 164 -0.41 19.36 19.39
C GLY A 164 0.90 19.28 18.63
N PHE A 165 1.66 20.37 18.70
CA PHE A 165 3.04 20.48 18.24
C PHE A 165 3.69 21.69 18.93
N GLU A 166 4.55 21.40 19.89
CA GLU A 166 5.21 22.39 20.75
C GLU A 166 6.67 21.97 20.99
N ASN A 167 7.49 22.87 21.53
CA ASN A 167 8.89 22.62 21.89
C ASN A 167 9.80 22.13 20.73
N PHE A 168 9.51 22.55 19.50
CA PHE A 168 10.41 22.33 18.36
C PHE A 168 11.56 23.34 18.33
N ILE A 169 12.61 23.02 17.57
CA ILE A 169 13.78 23.89 17.41
C ILE A 169 13.34 25.26 16.86
N ARG A 170 13.77 26.33 17.51
CA ARG A 170 13.53 27.71 17.07
C ARG A 170 14.83 28.33 16.57
N ASN A 171 14.78 28.98 15.42
CA ASN A 171 15.86 29.80 14.89
C ASN A 171 15.27 31.05 14.19
N LYS A 172 16.11 31.84 13.53
CA LYS A 172 15.70 33.07 12.83
C LYS A 172 14.66 32.88 11.71
N TYR A 173 14.34 31.65 11.31
CA TYR A 173 13.33 31.32 10.30
C TYR A 173 12.03 30.76 10.89
N THR A 174 11.93 30.62 12.21
CA THR A 174 10.78 29.98 12.87
C THR A 174 9.67 31.00 13.15
N ALA A 175 8.64 31.00 12.30
CA ALA A 175 7.40 31.77 12.53
C ALA A 175 6.27 30.94 13.17
N LEU A 176 6.38 29.61 13.18
CA LEU A 176 5.34 28.71 13.67
C LEU A 176 5.15 28.88 15.20
N PRO A 177 3.94 29.18 15.69
CA PRO A 177 3.65 29.15 17.12
C PRO A 177 3.54 27.71 17.63
N ASP A 178 3.80 27.53 18.91
CA ASP A 178 3.49 26.28 19.59
C ASP A 178 1.97 26.14 19.71
N THR A 179 1.48 24.90 19.59
CA THR A 179 0.07 24.61 19.86
C THR A 179 -0.08 23.31 20.63
N ARG A 180 -1.04 23.29 21.57
CA ARG A 180 -1.47 22.09 22.30
C ARG A 180 -2.73 21.47 21.71
N GLU A 181 -3.38 22.17 20.78
CA GLU A 181 -4.60 21.72 20.15
C GLU A 181 -4.63 22.17 18.69
N ARG A 182 -4.78 21.19 17.80
CA ARG A 182 -4.93 21.39 16.36
C ARG A 182 -5.65 20.22 15.74
N ILE A 183 -6.23 20.46 14.57
CA ILE A 183 -6.63 19.39 13.66
C ILE A 183 -5.38 18.63 13.21
N LEU A 184 -5.48 17.30 13.22
CA LEU A 184 -4.53 16.42 12.56
C LEU A 184 -5.24 15.67 11.44
N ALA A 185 -4.82 15.90 10.21
CA ALA A 185 -5.31 15.21 9.03
C ALA A 185 -4.15 14.64 8.20
N THR A 186 -4.34 13.46 7.63
CA THR A 186 -3.33 12.78 6.81
C THR A 186 -3.97 11.80 5.85
N GLU A 187 -3.29 11.55 4.73
CA GLU A 187 -3.56 10.40 3.86
C GLU A 187 -2.50 9.32 4.10
N VAL A 188 -2.85 8.29 4.85
CA VAL A 188 -1.90 7.24 5.27
C VAL A 188 -1.55 6.35 4.08
N THR A 189 -0.26 6.26 3.79
CA THR A 189 0.31 5.16 3.01
C THR A 189 1.03 4.21 3.97
N ALA A 190 0.62 2.95 4.02
CA ALA A 190 1.29 1.93 4.82
C ALA A 190 1.69 0.74 3.97
N LEU A 191 2.92 0.27 4.14
CA LEU A 191 3.42 -0.98 3.55
C LEU A 191 3.85 -1.89 4.69
N TRP A 192 3.53 -3.17 4.63
CA TRP A 192 4.01 -4.16 5.58
C TRP A 192 4.51 -5.40 4.85
N ARG A 193 5.68 -5.88 5.27
CA ARG A 193 6.31 -7.07 4.70
C ARG A 193 6.16 -8.25 5.65
N TYR A 194 5.68 -9.35 5.11
CA TYR A 194 5.52 -10.59 5.84
C TYR A 194 6.86 -11.29 6.11
N SER A 195 6.90 -12.16 7.11
CA SER A 195 8.04 -12.99 7.46
C SER A 195 8.14 -14.29 6.64
N TYR A 196 7.27 -14.49 5.64
CA TYR A 196 7.31 -15.66 4.77
C TYR A 196 8.49 -15.55 3.78
N GLU A 197 9.52 -16.36 3.98
CA GLU A 197 10.73 -16.32 3.12
C GLU A 197 10.62 -17.21 1.88
N SER A 198 9.58 -18.04 1.80
CA SER A 198 9.39 -19.03 0.74
C SER A 198 7.92 -19.30 0.45
N LEU A 199 7.62 -19.66 -0.81
CA LEU A 199 6.29 -20.06 -1.27
C LEU A 199 5.70 -21.24 -0.48
N TYR A 200 6.53 -22.07 0.15
CA TYR A 200 6.10 -23.22 0.93
C TYR A 200 5.63 -22.87 2.36
N ASN A 201 5.89 -21.63 2.81
CA ASN A 201 5.56 -21.17 4.16
C ASN A 201 4.27 -20.33 4.22
N LEU A 202 3.55 -20.24 3.08
CA LEU A 202 2.34 -19.44 2.99
C LEU A 202 1.16 -20.08 3.73
N PRO A 203 0.30 -19.27 4.37
CA PRO A 203 -0.92 -19.73 5.00
C PRO A 203 -1.88 -20.30 3.94
N GLN A 204 -2.53 -21.42 4.26
CA GLN A 204 -3.46 -22.11 3.35
C GLN A 204 -4.92 -21.68 3.51
N LYS A 205 -5.20 -20.72 4.41
CA LYS A 205 -6.55 -20.23 4.66
C LYS A 205 -7.01 -19.38 3.46
N PRO A 206 -8.19 -19.65 2.86
CA PRO A 206 -8.73 -18.79 1.80
C PRO A 206 -8.90 -17.34 2.28
N LEU A 207 -8.58 -16.38 1.42
CA LEU A 207 -8.68 -14.93 1.69
C LEU A 207 -7.91 -14.46 2.93
N TYR A 208 -6.88 -15.21 3.35
CA TYR A 208 -6.04 -14.86 4.50
C TYR A 208 -5.51 -13.43 4.43
N PHE A 209 -4.99 -13.02 3.28
CA PHE A 209 -4.39 -11.70 3.11
C PHE A 209 -5.43 -10.58 3.06
N THR A 210 -6.62 -10.83 2.51
CA THR A 210 -7.74 -9.88 2.58
C THR A 210 -8.16 -9.64 4.04
N ASP A 211 -8.30 -10.71 4.83
CA ASP A 211 -8.59 -10.59 6.26
C ASP A 211 -7.47 -9.80 6.97
N LYS A 212 -6.20 -10.11 6.70
CA LYS A 212 -5.06 -9.40 7.28
C LYS A 212 -5.03 -7.92 6.92
N TYR A 213 -5.31 -7.57 5.67
CA TYR A 213 -5.43 -6.19 5.22
C TYR A 213 -6.46 -5.42 6.04
N LEU A 214 -7.66 -6.00 6.23
CA LEU A 214 -8.72 -5.38 7.03
C LEU A 214 -8.32 -5.24 8.51
N GLU A 215 -7.66 -6.24 9.08
CA GLU A 215 -7.16 -6.21 10.46
C GLU A 215 -6.07 -5.14 10.64
N VAL A 216 -5.11 -5.03 9.72
CA VAL A 216 -4.06 -4.00 9.77
C VAL A 216 -4.66 -2.62 9.62
N LYS A 217 -5.56 -2.41 8.63
CA LYS A 217 -6.29 -1.15 8.46
C LYS A 217 -6.99 -0.74 9.76
N LYS A 218 -7.64 -1.68 10.44
CA LYS A 218 -8.29 -1.44 11.73
C LYS A 218 -7.28 -1.01 12.81
N VAL A 219 -6.14 -1.68 12.94
CA VAL A 219 -5.10 -1.32 13.92
C VAL A 219 -4.54 0.08 13.66
N LEU A 220 -4.31 0.44 12.40
CA LEU A 220 -3.86 1.79 12.01
C LEU A 220 -4.89 2.85 12.44
N ALA A 221 -6.17 2.64 12.11
CA ALA A 221 -7.25 3.57 12.48
C ALA A 221 -7.44 3.66 14.00
N ASP A 222 -7.54 2.51 14.69
CA ASP A 222 -7.70 2.46 16.16
C ASP A 222 -6.55 3.20 16.87
N THR A 223 -5.32 3.07 16.37
CA THR A 223 -4.15 3.73 16.96
C THR A 223 -4.14 5.25 16.70
N PHE A 224 -4.63 5.69 15.54
CA PHE A 224 -4.75 7.12 15.21
C PHE A 224 -5.82 7.83 16.05
N PHE A 225 -6.99 7.20 16.20
CA PHE A 225 -8.14 7.77 16.89
C PHE A 225 -8.12 7.56 18.40
N GLY A 226 -7.68 6.39 18.88
CA GLY A 226 -7.83 6.00 20.28
C GLY A 226 -9.28 5.68 20.65
N PRO A 227 -9.62 5.61 21.96
CA PRO A 227 -10.97 5.30 22.42
C PRO A 227 -12.00 6.36 21.97
N PRO A 228 -13.19 5.97 21.51
CA PRO A 228 -14.15 6.87 20.85
C PRO A 228 -14.67 8.01 21.74
N ASN A 229 -14.62 7.85 23.07
CA ASN A 229 -15.12 8.84 24.03
C ASN A 229 -14.09 9.89 24.48
N ARG A 230 -12.80 9.69 24.21
CA ARG A 230 -11.72 10.59 24.69
C ARG A 230 -10.56 10.80 23.72
N GLY A 231 -10.48 9.97 22.68
CA GLY A 231 -9.37 9.93 21.73
C GLY A 231 -8.03 9.58 22.37
N VAL A 232 -6.95 9.86 21.63
CA VAL A 232 -5.56 9.77 22.10
C VAL A 232 -4.78 10.99 21.65
N TYR A 233 -4.06 11.62 22.58
CA TYR A 233 -3.22 12.78 22.28
C TYR A 233 -2.03 12.41 21.39
N SER A 234 -1.81 13.20 20.33
CA SER A 234 -0.67 13.10 19.42
C SER A 234 0.25 14.31 19.61
N PRO A 235 1.43 14.13 20.23
CA PRO A 235 2.39 15.23 20.40
C PRO A 235 3.10 15.60 19.09
N SER A 236 3.11 14.69 18.12
CA SER A 236 3.68 14.87 16.78
C SER A 236 3.22 13.75 15.85
N VAL A 237 3.25 14.00 14.53
CA VAL A 237 2.96 12.98 13.52
C VAL A 237 3.95 11.83 13.62
N GLN A 238 5.23 12.13 13.89
CA GLN A 238 6.29 11.14 14.09
C GLN A 238 5.94 10.14 15.21
N ASN A 239 5.41 10.64 16.33
CA ASN A 239 5.03 9.79 17.46
C ASN A 239 3.86 8.87 17.08
N THR A 240 2.79 9.43 16.49
CA THR A 240 1.62 8.64 16.07
C THR A 240 1.99 7.61 15.02
N LEU A 241 2.82 7.97 14.04
CA LEU A 241 3.33 7.07 13.01
C LEU A 241 4.09 5.88 13.64
N TYR A 242 5.02 6.16 14.56
CA TYR A 242 5.75 5.11 15.27
C TYR A 242 4.81 4.19 16.08
N LEU A 243 3.83 4.76 16.79
CA LEU A 243 2.86 3.98 17.55
C LEU A 243 2.01 3.09 16.66
N MET A 244 1.58 3.58 15.48
CA MET A 244 0.86 2.80 14.48
C MET A 244 1.71 1.61 13.98
N ALA A 245 2.96 1.85 13.58
CA ALA A 245 3.86 0.77 13.16
C ALA A 245 4.10 -0.25 14.29
N LYS A 246 4.34 0.23 15.50
CA LYS A 246 4.56 -0.63 16.69
C LYS A 246 3.33 -1.46 17.03
N ALA A 247 2.13 -0.88 16.98
CA ALA A 247 0.88 -1.58 17.24
C ALA A 247 0.65 -2.70 16.20
N THR A 248 0.89 -2.42 14.92
CA THR A 248 0.85 -3.41 13.85
C THR A 248 1.83 -4.55 14.10
N LEU A 249 3.11 -4.27 14.34
CA LEU A 249 4.09 -5.33 14.63
C LEU A 249 3.73 -6.10 15.90
N ASN A 250 3.23 -5.47 16.96
CA ASN A 250 2.83 -6.22 18.16
C ASN A 250 1.62 -7.13 17.92
N ARG A 251 0.69 -6.71 17.04
CA ARG A 251 -0.54 -7.46 16.77
C ARG A 251 -0.34 -8.61 15.78
N PHE A 252 0.61 -8.49 14.85
CA PHE A 252 0.80 -9.43 13.73
C PHE A 252 2.21 -10.05 13.77
N PRO A 253 2.38 -11.24 14.40
CA PRO A 253 3.67 -11.94 14.48
C PRO A 253 4.31 -12.26 13.12
N ASP A 254 3.46 -12.48 12.11
CA ASP A 254 3.78 -12.77 10.72
C ASP A 254 4.22 -11.56 9.90
N ILE A 255 4.12 -10.34 10.45
CA ILE A 255 4.67 -9.12 9.85
C ILE A 255 6.04 -8.84 10.46
N ALA A 256 7.06 -8.68 9.60
CA ALA A 256 8.44 -8.45 9.99
C ALA A 256 8.87 -6.97 9.92
N TYR A 257 8.21 -6.19 9.06
CA TYR A 257 8.53 -4.81 8.75
C TYR A 257 7.27 -4.01 8.42
N VAL A 258 7.22 -2.75 8.84
CA VAL A 258 6.19 -1.78 8.50
C VAL A 258 6.85 -0.48 8.07
N HIS A 259 6.42 0.09 6.95
CA HIS A 259 6.72 1.45 6.51
C HIS A 259 5.44 2.27 6.49
N LEU A 260 5.53 3.51 6.94
CA LEU A 260 4.43 4.47 6.92
C LEU A 260 4.92 5.78 6.34
N LYS A 261 4.08 6.40 5.51
CA LYS A 261 4.18 7.79 5.07
C LYS A 261 2.86 8.50 5.36
N MET A 262 2.95 9.62 6.06
CA MET A 262 1.82 10.40 6.57
C MET A 262 2.06 11.89 6.30
N PRO A 263 1.57 12.43 5.16
CA PRO A 263 1.59 13.87 4.93
C PRO A 263 0.68 14.57 5.95
N ASN A 264 1.16 15.66 6.54
CA ASN A 264 0.37 16.49 7.44
C ASN A 264 -0.47 17.47 6.61
N LEU A 265 -1.73 17.13 6.36
CA LEU A 265 -2.69 17.97 5.65
C LEU A 265 -3.14 19.07 6.61
N HIS A 266 -2.90 20.33 6.23
CA HIS A 266 -3.06 21.45 7.14
C HIS A 266 -4.50 21.98 7.12
N PHE A 267 -4.98 22.31 8.31
CA PHE A 267 -6.22 23.06 8.51
C PHE A 267 -5.85 24.30 9.29
N LEU A 268 -5.71 25.43 8.59
CA LEU A 268 -5.19 26.67 9.17
C LEU A 268 -6.34 27.51 9.74
N PRO A 269 -6.23 28.00 10.99
CA PRO A 269 -7.19 28.93 11.56
C PRO A 269 -7.46 30.14 10.67
N VAL A 270 -8.73 30.38 10.31
CA VAL A 270 -9.10 31.56 9.51
C VAL A 270 -9.21 32.77 10.42
N ASN A 271 -8.33 33.75 10.20
CA ASN A 271 -8.40 35.07 10.81
C ASN A 271 -8.42 36.11 9.70
N ILE A 272 -9.52 36.86 9.57
CA ILE A 272 -9.70 37.91 8.56
C ILE A 272 -9.85 39.23 9.30
N SER A 273 -8.97 40.18 9.02
CA SER A 273 -9.05 41.53 9.60
C SER A 273 -9.16 42.57 8.48
N SER A 274 -9.98 43.60 8.71
CA SER A 274 -10.02 44.83 7.91
C SER A 274 -9.28 45.96 8.62
N LYS A 275 -9.29 47.16 8.03
CA LYS A 275 -8.77 48.37 8.67
C LYS A 275 -9.59 48.80 9.89
N ASP A 276 -10.87 48.40 9.96
CA ASP A 276 -11.82 48.76 11.03
C ASP A 276 -11.87 47.72 12.17
N GLY A 277 -11.12 46.62 12.05
CA GLY A 277 -11.06 45.56 13.06
C GLY A 277 -11.17 44.14 12.47
N PRO A 278 -11.26 43.10 13.32
CA PRO A 278 -11.42 41.72 12.87
C PRO A 278 -12.80 41.53 12.22
N ILE A 279 -12.83 40.98 11.00
CA ILE A 279 -14.05 40.51 10.32
C ILE A 279 -14.38 39.10 10.80
N VAL A 280 -13.38 38.23 10.82
CA VAL A 280 -13.45 36.86 11.33
C VAL A 280 -12.31 36.66 12.31
N LYS A 281 -12.67 36.33 13.54
CA LYS A 281 -11.73 35.86 14.56
C LYS A 281 -11.89 34.36 14.67
N PHE A 282 -10.79 33.62 14.74
CA PHE A 282 -10.84 32.19 14.95
C PHE A 282 -11.35 31.85 16.36
N GLU A 283 -12.43 31.07 16.43
CA GLU A 283 -13.04 30.56 17.68
C GLU A 283 -13.15 29.02 17.63
N ASP A 284 -12.10 28.37 17.14
CA ASP A 284 -12.02 26.90 16.96
C ASP A 284 -13.02 26.33 15.93
N ASP A 285 -13.53 27.17 15.03
CA ASP A 285 -14.70 26.89 14.19
C ASP A 285 -14.40 26.85 12.67
N VAL A 286 -13.69 27.85 12.13
CA VAL A 286 -13.45 28.01 10.68
C VAL A 286 -11.98 27.83 10.33
N TYR A 287 -11.72 26.86 9.45
CA TYR A 287 -10.38 26.48 9.01
C TYR A 287 -10.25 26.56 7.48
N LEU A 288 -9.08 26.93 6.99
CA LEU A 288 -8.66 26.78 5.59
C LEU A 288 -7.99 25.42 5.44
N PRO A 289 -8.63 24.42 4.78
CA PRO A 289 -7.95 23.17 4.43
C PRO A 289 -6.94 23.43 3.31
N THR A 290 -5.73 22.91 3.46
CA THR A 290 -4.69 22.97 2.43
C THR A 290 -3.84 21.70 2.45
N ASP A 291 -3.66 21.12 1.27
CA ASP A 291 -2.76 20.00 0.99
C ASP A 291 -1.43 20.48 0.42
N GLU A 292 -1.34 21.72 -0.05
CA GLU A 292 -0.14 22.31 -0.62
C GLU A 292 0.25 23.64 0.06
N PRO A 293 1.49 23.79 0.60
CA PRO A 293 2.43 22.72 0.88
C PRO A 293 1.94 21.84 2.06
N HIS A 294 2.43 20.61 2.18
CA HIS A 294 2.24 19.77 3.36
C HIS A 294 3.58 19.34 3.95
N GLY A 295 3.62 19.11 5.27
CA GLY A 295 4.72 18.37 5.88
C GLY A 295 4.68 16.91 5.43
N SER A 296 5.82 16.29 5.12
CA SER A 296 5.90 14.86 4.80
C SER A 296 6.68 14.13 5.90
N ILE A 297 6.01 13.19 6.59
CA ILE A 297 6.62 12.39 7.64
C ILE A 297 6.60 10.94 7.20
N GLU A 298 7.74 10.26 7.29
CA GLU A 298 7.87 8.84 6.98
C GLU A 298 8.78 8.15 7.99
N ALA A 299 8.50 6.88 8.27
CA ALA A 299 9.43 6.03 8.99
C ALA A 299 9.17 4.54 8.68
N SER A 300 10.20 3.74 8.94
CA SER A 300 10.12 2.29 8.87
C SER A 300 10.49 1.68 10.22
N LEU A 301 9.75 0.65 10.62
CA LEU A 301 10.01 -0.13 11.82
C LEU A 301 10.08 -1.61 11.46
N SER A 302 11.16 -2.26 11.87
CA SER A 302 11.37 -3.70 11.68
C SER A 302 11.59 -4.40 13.01
N ARG A 303 11.31 -5.70 13.03
CA ARG A 303 11.78 -6.57 14.10
C ARG A 303 13.29 -6.75 13.98
N VAL A 304 13.99 -6.91 15.09
CA VAL A 304 15.47 -7.02 15.15
C VAL A 304 16.01 -8.17 14.28
N TRP A 305 15.26 -9.27 14.17
CA TRP A 305 15.63 -10.43 13.35
C TRP A 305 15.27 -10.30 11.87
N SER A 306 14.51 -9.26 11.47
CA SER A 306 14.13 -9.05 10.07
C SER A 306 15.33 -8.59 9.27
N LYS A 307 15.65 -9.28 8.17
CA LYS A 307 16.56 -8.77 7.15
C LYS A 307 15.85 -7.64 6.43
N LEU A 308 16.31 -6.40 6.61
CA LEU A 308 15.85 -5.23 5.84
C LEU A 308 16.16 -5.41 4.35
#